data_AF-A0A0P9PE41-F1
#
_entry.id   AF-A0A0P9PE41-F1
#
_cell.length_a   1.000
_cell.length_b   1.000
_cell.length_c   1.000
_cell.angle_alpha   90.00
_cell.angle_beta   90.00
_cell.angle_gamma   90.00
#
_symmetry.space_group_name_H-M   'P 1'
#
loop_
_entity.id
_entity.type
_entity.pdbx_description
1 polymer ?
#
loop_
_entity_poly.entity_id
_entity_poly.type
_entity_poly.pdbx_seq_one_letter_code
_entity_poly.pdbx_strand_id
1 'polypeptide(L)'
;MGTIAARDAIRVLELTEQVAAATLIAANQGIWLRSKAADAHPLPPALAAMHQQLGEDFAPVIEDRALENELRLCLKHIANRRWSLHAQ
;
A
#
# COMPACT_ATOMS: atom_id res chain seq x y z
N MET A 1 2.31 -22.53 27.11
CA MET A 1 2.35 -22.68 25.64
C MET A 1 1.43 -21.71 24.90
N GLY A 2 0.22 -21.36 25.39
CA GLY A 2 -0.67 -20.41 24.69
C GLY A 2 -0.12 -18.99 24.47
N THR A 3 0.72 -18.47 25.37
CA THR A 3 1.35 -17.14 25.23
C THR A 3 2.44 -17.08 24.16
N ILE A 4 3.11 -18.21 23.88
CA ILE A 4 4.11 -18.31 22.81
C ILE A 4 3.40 -18.33 21.46
N ALA A 5 2.37 -19.17 21.31
CA ALA A 5 1.55 -19.23 20.11
C ALA A 5 0.91 -17.87 19.77
N ALA A 6 0.40 -17.14 20.77
CA ALA A 6 -0.14 -15.80 20.56
C ALA A 6 0.91 -14.80 20.05
N ARG A 7 2.14 -14.87 20.59
CA ARG A 7 3.25 -14.01 20.14
C ARG A 7 3.68 -14.34 18.71
N ASP A 8 3.74 -15.62 18.37
CA ASP A 8 4.12 -16.07 17.03
C ASP A 8 3.04 -15.66 16.01
N ALA A 9 1.76 -15.77 16.37
CA ALA A 9 0.66 -15.28 15.54
C ALA A 9 0.75 -13.77 15.29
N ILE A 10 1.05 -12.97 16.34
CA ILE A 10 1.27 -11.51 16.19
C ILE A 10 2.41 -11.23 15.20
N ARG A 11 3.54 -11.94 15.31
CA ARG A 11 4.66 -11.77 14.39
C ARG A 11 4.29 -12.10 12.93
N VAL A 12 3.49 -13.14 12.71
CA VAL A 12 3.00 -13.48 11.37
C VAL A 12 2.12 -12.37 10.81
N LEU A 13 1.26 -11.76 11.63
CA LEU A 13 0.45 -10.61 11.22
C LEU A 13 1.33 -9.41 10.86
N GLU A 14 2.31 -9.06 11.68
CA GLU A 14 3.25 -7.95 11.41
C GLU A 14 4.02 -8.14 10.09
N LEU A 15 4.50 -9.35 9.82
CA LEU A 15 5.19 -9.66 8.55
C LEU A 15 4.22 -9.62 7.36
N THR A 16 2.98 -10.08 7.54
CA THR A 16 1.95 -10.01 6.51
C THR A 16 1.63 -8.56 6.14
N GLU A 17 1.53 -7.68 7.14
CA GLU A 17 1.32 -6.24 6.90
C GLU A 17 2.49 -5.61 6.14
N GLN A 18 3.73 -6.04 6.37
CA GLN A 18 4.89 -5.58 5.60
C GLN A 18 4.78 -5.96 4.12
N VAL A 19 4.38 -7.21 3.83
CA VAL A 19 4.15 -7.65 2.45
C VAL A 19 3.00 -6.88 1.82
N ALA A 20 1.92 -6.63 2.56
CA ALA A 20 0.79 -5.84 2.09
C ALA A 20 1.19 -4.39 1.77
N ALA A 21 1.98 -3.75 2.64
CA ALA A 21 2.49 -2.39 2.44
C ALA A 21 3.33 -2.28 1.15
N ALA A 22 4.27 -3.20 0.97
CA ALA A 22 5.11 -3.24 -0.23
C ALA A 22 4.29 -3.48 -1.50
N THR A 23 3.33 -4.41 -1.43
CA THR A 23 2.45 -4.75 -2.55
C THR A 23 1.56 -3.57 -2.93
N LEU A 24 1.03 -2.84 -1.94
CA LEU A 24 0.21 -1.66 -2.18
C LEU A 24 1.00 -0.55 -2.88
N ILE A 25 2.22 -0.25 -2.42
CA ILE A 25 3.08 0.75 -3.06
C ILE A 25 3.46 0.31 -4.49
N ALA A 26 3.80 -0.97 -4.69
CA ALA A 26 4.12 -1.50 -6.01
C ALA A 26 2.92 -1.44 -6.97
N ALA A 27 1.71 -1.78 -6.50
CA ALA A 27 0.49 -1.65 -7.29
C ALA A 27 0.19 -0.18 -7.63
N ASN A 28 0.39 0.74 -6.68
CA ASN A 28 0.22 2.17 -6.89
C ASN A 28 1.18 2.70 -7.98
N GLN A 29 2.44 2.26 -7.95
CA GLN A 29 3.42 2.52 -9.01
C GLN A 29 2.96 1.94 -10.35
N GLY A 30 2.43 0.71 -10.36
CA GLY A 30 1.90 0.07 -11.57
C GLY A 30 0.74 0.84 -12.21
N ILE A 31 -0.17 1.38 -11.39
CA ILE A 31 -1.25 2.26 -11.84
C ILE A 31 -0.69 3.53 -12.49
N TRP A 32 0.27 4.19 -11.84
CA TRP A 32 0.90 5.40 -12.37
C TRP A 32 1.68 5.14 -13.67
N LEU A 33 2.35 3.99 -13.78
CA LEU A 33 3.01 3.58 -15.03
C LEU A 33 1.98 3.35 -16.14
N ARG A 34 0.87 2.66 -15.82
CA ARG A 34 -0.20 2.38 -16.78
C ARG A 34 -0.90 3.66 -17.25
N SER A 35 -1.11 4.64 -16.37
CA SER A 35 -1.78 5.89 -16.73
C SER A 35 -1.00 6.74 -17.73
N LYS A 36 0.29 6.45 -17.95
CA LYS A 36 1.13 7.11 -18.95
C LYS A 36 1.06 6.48 -20.33
N ALA A 37 0.47 5.30 -20.46
CA ALA A 37 0.35 4.63 -21.74
C ALA A 37 -0.67 5.35 -22.64
N ALA A 38 -0.46 5.32 -23.96
CA ALA A 38 -1.35 5.98 -24.92
C ALA A 38 -2.78 5.39 -24.94
N ASP A 39 -2.91 4.13 -24.55
CA ASP A 39 -4.15 3.37 -24.44
C ASP A 39 -4.69 3.30 -23.00
N ALA A 40 -4.22 4.18 -22.11
CA ALA A 40 -4.68 4.19 -20.73
C ALA A 40 -6.19 4.45 -20.62
N HIS A 41 -6.89 3.57 -19.90
CA HIS A 41 -8.28 3.78 -19.53
C HIS A 41 -8.38 4.40 -18.13
N PRO A 42 -9.41 5.24 -17.88
CA PRO A 42 -9.63 5.81 -16.57
C PRO A 42 -9.91 4.70 -15.53
N LEU A 43 -9.40 4.89 -14.32
CA LEU A 43 -9.71 4.00 -13.20
C LEU A 43 -11.19 4.11 -12.80
N PRO A 44 -11.80 3.03 -12.30
CA PRO A 44 -13.06 3.12 -11.56
C PRO A 44 -12.96 4.16 -10.43
N PRO A 45 -14.03 4.93 -10.13
CA PRO A 45 -13.98 6.06 -9.21
C PRO A 45 -13.37 5.75 -7.83
N ALA A 46 -13.70 4.60 -7.23
CA ALA A 46 -13.15 4.19 -5.94
C ALA A 46 -11.63 3.97 -5.99
N LEU A 47 -11.13 3.37 -7.07
CA LEU A 47 -9.69 3.16 -7.26
C LEU A 47 -8.97 4.47 -7.58
N ALA A 48 -9.60 5.37 -8.35
CA ALA A 48 -9.06 6.70 -8.62
C ALA A 48 -8.89 7.50 -7.31
N ALA A 49 -9.91 7.48 -6.44
CA ALA A 49 -9.86 8.15 -5.14
C ALA A 49 -8.76 7.58 -4.24
N MET A 50 -8.65 6.24 -4.14
CA MET A 50 -7.60 5.60 -3.37
C MET A 50 -6.20 5.89 -3.94
N HIS A 51 -6.03 5.85 -5.27
CA HIS A 51 -4.77 6.18 -5.93
C HIS A 51 -4.34 7.63 -5.64
N GLN A 52 -5.28 8.58 -5.68
CA GLN A 52 -5.02 9.97 -5.33
C GLN A 52 -4.58 10.10 -3.86
N GLN A 53 -5.28 9.45 -2.93
CA GLN A 53 -4.92 9.46 -1.50
C GLN A 53 -3.54 8.84 -1.24
N LEU A 54 -3.20 7.76 -1.93
CA LEU A 54 -1.87 7.16 -1.83
C LEU A 54 -0.77 8.10 -2.37
N GLY A 55 -1.07 8.85 -3.44
CA GLY A 55 -0.15 9.82 -4.02
C GLY A 55 0.21 11.01 -3.12
N GLU A 56 -0.55 11.25 -2.05
CA GLU A 56 -0.24 12.28 -1.04
C GLU A 56 1.03 11.96 -0.26
N ASP A 57 1.28 10.67 0.01
CA ASP A 57 2.39 10.20 0.84
C ASP A 57 3.43 9.37 0.07
N PHE A 58 3.01 8.73 -1.02
CA PHE A 58 3.83 7.78 -1.78
C PHE A 58 4.04 8.28 -3.20
N ALA A 59 5.01 9.18 -3.35
CA ALA A 59 5.42 9.67 -4.66
C ALA A 59 5.93 8.51 -5.55
N PRO A 60 5.61 8.54 -6.86
CA PRO A 60 6.11 7.55 -7.81
C PRO A 60 7.63 7.42 -7.76
N VAL A 61 8.11 6.19 -7.89
CA VAL A 61 9.55 5.92 -7.98
C VAL A 61 9.98 6.21 -9.43
N ILE A 62 10.80 7.25 -9.59
CA ILE A 62 11.33 7.67 -10.89
C ILE A 62 12.73 7.09 -11.12
N GLU A 63 13.51 7.01 -10.04
CA GLU A 63 14.86 6.45 -9.99
C GLU A 63 15.04 5.62 -8.72
N ASP A 64 16.06 4.78 -8.69
CA ASP A 64 16.36 3.91 -7.56
C ASP A 64 16.65 4.71 -6.29
N ARG A 65 15.92 4.35 -5.21
CA ARG A 65 16.03 5.02 -3.91
C ARG A 65 15.61 4.07 -2.79
N ALA A 66 16.03 4.39 -1.56
CA ALA A 66 15.54 3.70 -0.38
C ALA A 66 14.04 3.98 -0.17
N LEU A 67 13.28 2.94 0.22
CA LEU A 67 11.83 3.00 0.48
C LEU A 67 11.46 2.68 1.94
N GLU A 68 12.44 2.54 2.83
CA GLU A 68 12.22 2.14 4.23
C GLU A 68 11.23 3.07 4.95
N ASN A 69 11.34 4.39 4.73
CA ASN A 69 10.48 5.36 5.38
C ASN A 69 9.04 5.28 4.87
N GLU A 70 8.85 5.15 3.55
CA GLU A 70 7.55 4.96 2.92
C GLU A 70 6.89 3.66 3.36
N LEU A 71 7.65 2.56 3.42
CA LEU A 71 7.15 1.27 3.88
C LEU A 71 6.69 1.36 5.34
N ARG A 72 7.47 1.99 6.22
CA ARG A 72 7.08 2.23 7.63
C ARG A 72 5.86 3.13 7.76
N LEU A 73 5.73 4.14 6.91
CA LEU A 73 4.56 5.01 6.89
C LEU A 73 3.31 4.24 6.43
N CYS A 74 3.44 3.43 5.37
CA CYS A 74 2.36 2.60 4.86
C CYS A 74 1.87 1.59 5.90
N LEU A 75 2.76 0.95 6.65
CA LEU A 75 2.41 0.11 7.81
C LEU A 75 1.56 0.86 8.84
N LYS A 76 1.95 2.09 9.19
CA LYS A 76 1.15 2.92 10.12
C LYS A 76 -0.23 3.22 9.57
N HIS A 77 -0.36 3.47 8.27
CA HIS A 77 -1.66 3.71 7.64
C HIS A 77 -2.54 2.46 7.59
N ILE A 78 -1.96 1.28 7.33
CA ILE A 78 -2.66 0.00 7.38
C ILE A 78 -3.17 -0.25 8.80
N ALA A 79 -2.31 -0.13 9.82
CA ALA A 79 -2.68 -0.32 11.22
C ALA A 79 -3.79 0.66 11.67
N ASN A 80 -3.74 1.91 11.20
CA ASN A 80 -4.75 2.93 11.49
C ASN A 80 -6.00 2.86 10.60
N ARG A 81 -6.08 1.88 9.68
CA ARG A 81 -7.20 1.73 8.73
C ARG A 81 -7.50 3.02 7.96
N ARG A 82 -6.46 3.72 7.49
CA ARG A 82 -6.58 5.04 6.84
C ARG A 82 -7.50 5.02 5.60
N TRP A 83 -7.48 3.93 4.83
CA TRP A 83 -8.25 3.81 3.60
C TRP A 83 -9.49 2.95 3.81
N SER A 84 -10.63 3.38 3.25
CA SER A 84 -11.83 2.55 3.19
C SER A 84 -11.61 1.41 2.19
N LEU A 85 -11.77 0.17 2.64
CA LEU A 85 -11.63 -1.02 1.80
C LEU A 85 -12.95 -1.42 1.11
N HIS A 86 -14.04 -0.70 1.39
CA HIS A 86 -15.36 -0.97 0.85
C HIS A 86 -15.91 0.29 0.20
N ALA A 87 -16.46 0.13 -1.01
CA ALA A 87 -17.32 1.13 -1.61
C ALA A 87 -18.61 1.19 -0.78
N GLN A 88 -18.94 2.36 -0.25
CA GLN A 88 -20.27 2.63 0.31
C GLN A 88 -21.27 2.83 -0.82
#